data_AF-C6XKB0-F1
#
_entry.id   AF-C6XKB0-F1
#
_cell.length_a   1.000
_cell.length_b   1.000
_cell.length_c   1.000
_cell.angle_alpha   90.00
_cell.angle_beta   90.00
_cell.angle_gamma   90.00
#
_symmetry.space_group_name_H-M   'P 1'
#
loop_
_entity.id
_entity.type
_entity.pdbx_description
1 polymer ?
#
loop_
_entity_poly.entity_id
_entity_poly.type
_entity_poly.pdbx_seq_one_letter_code
_entity_poly.pdbx_strand_id
1 'polypeptide(L)'
;MTQKHFIASMLIITTASLGLSSCGFQPVYGNVDAMNGPIKVMQIDGRIGHRLRQELTRTLSSGLPGIEDGAFLTVTAVEGLQRLNLKANVGVSRTTIIGTANYTLRDIEGRVLLSGSVSVQTDYDVANSEYGDIALQTDARERVAYLLSRRLQEQLSLDATSSRQDIQMKEAESTLTETAEEDDAAKSLEDNQDKLDRIP
;
A
#
# COMPACT_ATOMS: atom_id res chain seq x y z
N MET A 1 45.95 40.11 -19.94
CA MET A 1 45.40 39.68 -18.64
C MET A 1 43.96 39.13 -18.71
N THR A 2 43.34 38.97 -19.90
CA THR A 2 41.93 38.55 -20.06
C THR A 2 41.71 37.05 -20.26
N GLN A 3 42.75 36.29 -20.62
CA GLN A 3 42.62 34.86 -20.96
C GLN A 3 42.46 33.94 -19.73
N LYS A 4 43.03 34.32 -18.57
CA LYS A 4 42.97 33.53 -17.33
C LYS A 4 41.56 33.49 -16.72
N HIS A 5 40.79 34.55 -16.88
CA HIS A 5 39.41 34.62 -16.36
C HIS A 5 38.44 33.76 -17.18
N PHE A 6 38.69 33.60 -18.49
CA PHE A 6 37.87 32.78 -19.37
C PHE A 6 37.98 31.28 -19.03
N ILE A 7 39.19 30.81 -18.73
CA ILE A 7 39.45 29.41 -18.34
C ILE A 7 38.86 29.12 -16.95
N ALA A 8 38.98 30.06 -16.00
CA ALA A 8 38.42 29.89 -14.66
C ALA A 8 36.87 29.81 -14.66
N SER A 9 36.21 30.60 -15.50
CA SER A 9 34.74 30.57 -15.62
C SER A 9 34.23 29.29 -16.28
N MET A 10 34.96 28.77 -17.28
CA MET A 10 34.63 27.50 -17.95
C MET A 10 34.80 26.28 -17.03
N LEU A 11 35.75 26.32 -16.10
CA LEU A 11 35.97 25.27 -15.10
C LEU A 11 34.83 25.21 -14.06
N ILE A 12 34.29 26.35 -13.64
CA ILE A 12 33.21 26.42 -12.63
C ILE A 12 31.89 25.87 -13.19
N ILE A 13 31.58 26.14 -14.46
CA ILE A 13 30.36 25.65 -15.13
C ILE A 13 30.40 24.12 -15.30
N THR A 14 31.59 23.57 -15.58
CA THR A 14 31.76 22.11 -15.75
C THR A 14 31.54 21.37 -14.43
N THR A 15 32.10 21.86 -13.32
CA THR A 15 31.95 21.22 -12.00
C THR A 15 30.50 21.28 -11.48
N ALA A 16 29.75 22.34 -11.78
CA ALA A 16 28.34 22.45 -11.38
C ALA A 16 27.43 21.43 -12.09
N SER A 17 27.79 21.00 -13.31
CA SER A 17 26.98 20.09 -14.12
C SER A 17 27.03 18.63 -13.62
N LEU A 18 28.11 18.22 -12.95
CA LEU A 18 28.24 16.86 -12.41
C LEU A 18 27.43 16.64 -11.12
N GLY A 19 27.00 17.70 -10.45
CA GLY A 19 26.19 17.61 -9.22
C GLY A 19 24.70 17.31 -9.46
N LEU A 20 24.18 17.55 -10.67
CA LEU A 20 22.75 17.33 -10.95
C LEU A 20 22.41 15.85 -11.20
N SER A 21 23.37 15.05 -11.68
CA SER A 21 23.15 13.62 -11.97
C SER A 21 23.20 12.72 -10.72
N SER A 22 23.49 13.26 -9.53
CA SER A 22 23.51 12.50 -8.26
C SER A 22 22.20 12.60 -7.47
N CYS A 23 21.31 13.53 -7.81
CA CYS A 23 19.91 13.43 -7.42
C CYS A 23 19.34 12.25 -8.21
N GLY A 24 19.31 11.05 -7.62
CA GLY A 24 18.77 9.81 -8.19
C GLY A 24 17.26 9.87 -8.49
N PHE A 25 16.81 10.89 -9.20
CA PHE A 25 15.48 11.07 -9.73
C PHE A 25 15.31 10.09 -10.88
N GLN A 26 14.91 8.87 -10.54
CA GLN A 26 14.48 7.88 -11.51
C GLN A 26 13.06 8.24 -11.94
N PRO A 27 12.83 8.70 -13.19
CA PRO A 27 11.48 9.02 -13.64
C PRO A 27 10.64 7.73 -13.72
N VAL A 28 9.55 7.69 -12.95
CA VAL A 28 8.60 6.56 -12.92
C VAL A 28 7.94 6.32 -14.29
N TYR A 29 8.02 7.28 -15.20
CA TYR A 29 7.40 7.26 -16.53
C TYR A 29 8.15 6.40 -17.57
N GLY A 30 9.27 5.76 -17.22
CA GLY A 30 10.14 5.07 -18.18
C GLY A 30 9.73 3.65 -18.56
N ASN A 31 8.88 2.98 -17.78
CA ASN A 31 8.49 1.58 -18.03
C ASN A 31 6.97 1.44 -18.05
N VAL A 32 6.40 1.31 -19.24
CA VAL A 32 4.98 0.98 -19.43
C VAL A 32 4.62 -0.40 -18.86
N ASP A 33 5.63 -1.26 -18.65
CA ASP A 33 5.48 -2.58 -18.04
C ASP A 33 5.27 -2.54 -16.51
N ALA A 34 5.52 -1.40 -15.85
CA ALA A 34 5.22 -1.22 -14.42
C ALA A 34 3.70 -1.24 -14.11
N MET A 35 2.83 -1.25 -15.13
CA MET A 35 1.38 -1.43 -14.95
C MET A 35 0.99 -2.88 -14.66
N ASN A 36 1.88 -3.85 -14.92
CA ASN A 36 1.68 -5.24 -14.57
C ASN A 36 2.41 -5.52 -13.24
N GLY A 37 1.95 -4.86 -12.18
CA GLY A 37 2.34 -5.24 -10.83
C GLY A 37 1.91 -6.67 -10.51
N PRO A 38 2.53 -7.31 -9.50
CA PRO A 38 2.18 -8.68 -9.10
C PRO A 38 0.73 -8.81 -8.62
N ILE A 39 0.08 -7.68 -8.27
CA ILE A 39 -1.31 -7.62 -7.85
C ILE A 39 -2.18 -7.00 -8.94
N LYS A 40 -3.15 -7.76 -9.44
CA LYS A 40 -4.12 -7.30 -10.43
C LYS A 40 -5.31 -6.63 -9.74
N VAL A 41 -5.48 -5.33 -9.96
CA VAL A 41 -6.64 -4.59 -9.46
C VAL A 41 -7.82 -4.75 -10.42
N MET A 42 -8.94 -5.28 -9.92
CA MET A 42 -10.17 -5.42 -10.69
C MET A 42 -10.82 -4.07 -11.01
N GLN A 43 -11.79 -4.07 -11.93
CA GLN A 43 -12.59 -2.88 -12.18
C GLN A 43 -13.31 -2.45 -10.90
N ILE A 44 -13.31 -1.15 -10.63
CA ILE A 44 -14.03 -0.53 -9.52
C ILE A 44 -15.06 0.39 -10.14
N ASP A 45 -16.33 0.12 -9.87
CA ASP A 45 -17.43 0.89 -10.44
C ASP A 45 -17.62 2.25 -9.75
N GLY A 46 -18.31 3.16 -10.43
CA GLY A 46 -18.63 4.49 -9.93
C GLY A 46 -17.59 5.57 -10.29
N ARG A 47 -17.95 6.84 -10.05
CA ARG A 47 -17.12 8.00 -10.43
C ARG A 47 -15.75 7.99 -9.77
N ILE A 48 -15.71 7.71 -8.46
CA ILE A 48 -14.44 7.59 -7.72
C ILE A 48 -13.70 6.30 -8.06
N GLY A 49 -14.40 5.27 -8.54
CA GLY A 49 -13.84 3.95 -8.82
C GLY A 49 -12.77 3.96 -9.91
N HIS A 50 -13.00 4.69 -11.00
CA HIS A 50 -12.02 4.80 -12.08
C HIS A 50 -10.68 5.38 -11.61
N ARG A 51 -10.75 6.50 -10.87
CA ARG A 51 -9.54 7.17 -10.36
C ARG A 51 -8.87 6.36 -9.25
N LEU A 52 -9.68 5.77 -8.36
CA LEU A 52 -9.19 4.87 -7.31
C LEU A 52 -8.42 3.69 -7.91
N ARG A 53 -8.98 3.03 -8.93
CA ARG A 53 -8.33 1.91 -9.61
C ARG A 53 -7.02 2.33 -10.24
N GLN A 54 -7.00 3.45 -10.97
CA GLN A 54 -5.79 3.97 -11.60
C GLN A 54 -4.68 4.22 -10.58
N GLU A 55 -5.00 4.87 -9.46
CA GLU A 55 -4.03 5.11 -8.40
C GLU A 55 -3.57 3.81 -7.73
N LEU A 56 -4.48 2.87 -7.45
CA LEU A 56 -4.13 1.57 -6.86
C LEU A 56 -3.24 0.73 -7.78
N THR A 57 -3.55 0.66 -9.08
CA THR A 57 -2.69 -0.04 -10.05
C THR A 57 -1.29 0.57 -10.09
N ARG A 58 -1.20 1.91 -9.99
CA ARG A 58 0.09 2.60 -9.95
C ARG A 58 0.86 2.34 -8.65
N THR A 59 0.20 2.38 -7.49
CA THR A 59 0.85 2.24 -6.18
C THR A 59 1.15 0.80 -5.80
N LEU A 60 0.34 -0.17 -6.26
CA LEU A 60 0.56 -1.61 -6.03
C LEU A 60 1.45 -2.25 -7.10
N SER A 61 1.97 -1.46 -8.05
CA SER A 61 2.94 -1.94 -9.05
C SER A 61 4.18 -2.57 -8.44
N SER A 62 4.62 -2.09 -7.27
CA SER A 62 5.77 -2.65 -6.53
C SER A 62 5.47 -3.94 -5.77
N GLY A 63 4.20 -4.36 -5.71
CA GLY A 63 3.74 -5.50 -4.91
C GLY A 63 3.55 -5.21 -3.41
N LEU A 64 3.13 -6.25 -2.70
CA LEU A 64 2.97 -6.28 -1.24
C LEU A 64 3.89 -7.36 -0.65
N PRO A 65 4.43 -7.16 0.56
CA PRO A 65 5.31 -8.14 1.19
C PRO A 65 4.56 -9.45 1.47
N GLY A 66 5.12 -10.59 1.05
CA GLY A 66 4.55 -11.91 1.34
C GLY A 66 3.34 -12.29 0.49
N ILE A 67 3.00 -11.51 -0.54
CA ILE A 67 1.96 -11.83 -1.51
C ILE A 67 2.63 -12.27 -2.82
N GLU A 68 2.28 -13.46 -3.31
CA GLU A 68 2.80 -13.99 -4.56
C GLU A 68 2.21 -13.29 -5.79
N ASP A 69 2.91 -13.42 -6.91
CA ASP A 69 2.49 -12.88 -8.21
C ASP A 69 1.17 -13.51 -8.67
N GLY A 70 0.28 -12.70 -9.25
CA GLY A 70 -1.01 -13.15 -9.76
C GLY A 70 -2.17 -13.03 -8.76
N ALA A 71 -1.91 -12.50 -7.57
CA ALA A 71 -2.97 -12.11 -6.65
C ALA A 71 -3.90 -11.06 -7.27
N PHE A 72 -5.19 -11.10 -6.93
CA PHE A 72 -6.18 -10.15 -7.44
C PHE A 72 -6.91 -9.42 -6.32
N LEU A 73 -6.98 -8.11 -6.47
CA LEU A 73 -7.62 -7.20 -5.53
C LEU A 73 -9.00 -6.79 -6.08
N THR A 74 -10.05 -7.15 -5.34
CA THR A 74 -11.41 -6.68 -5.58
C THR A 74 -11.74 -5.56 -4.61
N VAL A 75 -12.21 -4.42 -5.12
CA VAL A 75 -12.59 -3.26 -4.31
C VAL A 75 -13.96 -2.79 -4.73
N THR A 76 -14.83 -2.53 -3.75
CA THR A 76 -16.12 -1.85 -3.95
C THR A 76 -16.07 -0.53 -3.20
N ALA A 77 -16.17 0.58 -3.94
CA ALA A 77 -16.10 1.92 -3.37
C ALA A 77 -17.42 2.67 -3.54
N VAL A 78 -17.83 3.39 -2.49
CA VAL A 78 -19.03 4.22 -2.46
C VAL A 78 -18.67 5.61 -1.94
N GLU A 79 -19.30 6.64 -2.50
CA GLU A 79 -19.19 8.02 -2.03
C GLU A 79 -20.53 8.52 -1.46
N GLY A 80 -20.45 9.33 -0.41
CA GLY A 80 -21.59 10.00 0.21
C GLY A 80 -21.29 11.49 0.41
N LEU A 81 -22.32 12.32 0.25
CA LEU A 81 -22.26 13.77 0.49
C LEU A 81 -22.96 14.10 1.81
N GLN A 82 -22.26 14.78 2.71
CA GLN A 82 -22.80 15.28 3.96
C GLN A 82 -22.70 16.81 3.98
N ARG A 83 -23.83 17.50 4.03
CA ARG A 83 -23.88 18.97 4.11
C ARG A 83 -23.97 19.41 5.56
N LEU A 84 -23.05 20.26 6.02
CA LEU A 84 -23.15 20.88 7.34
C LEU A 84 -23.96 22.20 7.21
N ASN A 85 -25.21 22.16 7.64
CA ASN A 85 -26.05 23.36 7.73
C ASN A 85 -25.75 24.11 9.04
N LEU A 86 -24.63 24.84 9.08
CA LEU A 86 -24.40 25.83 10.14
C LEU A 86 -25.38 26.99 9.94
N LYS A 87 -26.01 27.47 11.03
CA LYS A 87 -27.02 28.53 11.02
C LYS A 87 -26.63 29.66 10.04
N ALA A 88 -27.59 30.02 9.17
CA ALA A 88 -27.49 30.87 7.98
C ALA A 88 -26.99 32.32 8.16
N ASN A 89 -26.34 32.66 9.28
CA ASN A 89 -25.84 34.02 9.54
C ASN A 89 -24.34 34.20 9.24
N VAL A 90 -23.71 33.16 8.68
CA VAL A 90 -22.32 33.20 8.20
C VAL A 90 -22.35 32.67 6.77
N GLY A 91 -21.96 33.48 5.78
CA GLY A 91 -22.03 33.17 4.35
C GLY A 91 -21.04 32.12 3.85
N VAL A 92 -20.74 31.11 4.67
CA VAL A 92 -19.83 30.01 4.35
C VAL A 92 -20.56 28.70 4.62
N SER A 93 -20.93 27.98 3.56
CA SER A 93 -21.49 26.63 3.65
C SER A 93 -20.39 25.62 3.33
N ARG A 94 -20.20 24.63 4.20
CA ARG A 94 -19.20 23.56 4.02
C ARG A 94 -19.88 22.23 3.77
N THR A 95 -19.40 21.49 2.78
CA THR A 95 -19.86 20.14 2.47
C THR A 95 -18.70 19.16 2.62
N THR A 96 -18.98 18.02 3.23
CA THR A 96 -18.06 16.90 3.39
C THR A 96 -18.41 15.81 2.37
N ILE A 97 -17.41 15.25 1.70
CA ILE A 97 -17.52 14.03 0.91
C ILE A 97 -16.85 12.91 1.70
N ILE A 98 -17.59 11.84 1.95
CA ILE A 98 -17.10 10.63 2.63
C ILE A 98 -16.98 9.54 1.57
N GLY A 99 -15.80 8.95 1.44
CA GLY A 99 -15.57 7.79 0.61
C GLY A 99 -15.32 6.56 1.47
N THR A 100 -15.98 5.45 1.16
CA THR A 100 -15.78 4.17 1.84
C THR A 100 -15.46 3.10 0.81
N ALA A 101 -14.43 2.29 1.07
CA ALA A 101 -14.01 1.21 0.20
C ALA A 101 -13.91 -0.10 0.99
N ASN A 102 -14.64 -1.11 0.53
CA ASN A 102 -14.50 -2.48 1.00
C ASN A 102 -13.57 -3.22 0.04
N TYR A 103 -12.61 -3.98 0.58
CA TYR A 103 -11.62 -4.67 -0.23
C TYR A 103 -11.50 -6.14 0.15
N THR A 104 -11.11 -6.95 -0.82
CA THR A 104 -10.75 -8.35 -0.64
C THR A 104 -9.60 -8.68 -1.58
N LEU A 105 -8.49 -9.13 -1.01
CA LEU A 105 -7.32 -9.61 -1.72
C LEU A 105 -7.38 -11.14 -1.75
N ARG A 106 -7.21 -11.73 -2.93
CA ARG A 106 -7.19 -13.17 -3.13
C ARG A 106 -5.91 -13.61 -3.83
N ASP A 107 -5.45 -14.81 -3.54
CA ASP A 107 -4.35 -15.44 -4.26
C ASP A 107 -4.78 -15.90 -5.66
N ILE A 108 -3.84 -16.47 -6.43
CA ILE A 108 -4.10 -17.00 -7.78
C ILE A 108 -5.12 -18.17 -7.78
N GLU A 109 -5.25 -18.89 -6.67
CA GLU A 109 -6.18 -20.01 -6.47
C GLU A 109 -7.56 -19.53 -5.98
N GLY A 110 -7.72 -18.24 -5.69
CA GLY A 110 -8.94 -17.59 -5.25
C GLY A 110 -9.17 -17.61 -3.73
N ARG A 111 -8.22 -18.10 -2.93
CA ARG A 111 -8.29 -18.07 -1.46
C ARG A 111 -8.20 -16.63 -0.98
N VAL A 112 -9.00 -16.27 0.01
CA VAL A 112 -8.98 -14.93 0.61
C VAL A 112 -7.73 -14.81 1.47
N LEU A 113 -6.84 -13.88 1.09
CA LEU A 113 -5.65 -13.56 1.87
C LEU A 113 -5.98 -12.47 2.90
N LEU A 114 -6.59 -11.38 2.44
CA LEU A 114 -6.92 -10.21 3.26
C LEU A 114 -8.29 -9.66 2.89
N SER A 115 -8.99 -9.09 3.86
CA SER A 115 -10.25 -8.38 3.60
C SER A 115 -10.49 -7.33 4.67
N GLY A 116 -11.18 -6.26 4.30
CA GLY A 116 -11.47 -5.18 5.24
C GLY A 116 -12.24 -4.04 4.61
N SER A 117 -12.34 -2.96 5.38
CA SER A 117 -13.04 -1.74 4.97
C SER A 117 -12.26 -0.52 5.45
N VAL A 118 -12.12 0.48 4.58
CA VAL A 118 -11.50 1.77 4.92
C VAL A 118 -12.43 2.91 4.54
N SER A 119 -12.36 4.00 5.30
CA SER A 119 -13.12 5.21 5.01
C SER A 119 -12.21 6.42 5.14
N VAL A 120 -12.43 7.40 4.26
CA VAL A 120 -11.77 8.72 4.30
C VAL A 120 -12.82 9.79 4.05
N GLN A 121 -12.48 11.04 4.37
CA GLN A 121 -13.34 12.17 4.09
C GLN A 121 -12.53 13.37 3.61
N THR A 122 -13.17 14.25 2.85
CA THR A 122 -12.64 15.56 2.51
C THR A 122 -13.74 16.60 2.57
N ASP A 123 -13.37 17.84 2.80
CA ASP A 123 -14.30 18.96 2.83
C ASP A 123 -14.07 19.88 1.63
N TYR A 124 -15.13 20.53 1.18
CA TYR A 124 -15.06 21.67 0.26
C TYR A 124 -16.03 22.76 0.68
N ASP A 125 -15.65 24.01 0.40
CA ASP A 125 -16.51 25.16 0.63
C ASP A 125 -17.42 25.34 -0.59
N VAL A 126 -18.72 25.51 -0.34
CA VAL A 126 -19.73 25.66 -1.39
C VAL A 126 -19.55 27.00 -2.10
N ALA A 127 -19.50 26.99 -3.43
CA ALA A 127 -19.35 28.21 -4.20
C ALA A 127 -20.68 28.96 -4.33
N ASN A 128 -20.60 30.29 -4.53
CA ASN A 128 -21.79 31.11 -4.81
C ASN A 128 -22.37 30.90 -6.23
N SER A 129 -21.58 30.33 -7.15
CA SER A 129 -22.02 30.01 -8.52
C SER A 129 -22.15 28.50 -8.70
N GLU A 130 -23.15 28.07 -9.48
CA GLU A 130 -23.42 26.64 -9.72
C GLU A 130 -22.23 25.93 -10.39
N TYR A 131 -21.63 26.56 -11.40
CA TYR A 131 -20.44 26.03 -12.07
C TYR A 131 -19.25 25.91 -11.12
N GLY A 132 -19.05 26.89 -10.24
CA GLY A 132 -18.00 26.85 -9.22
C GLY A 132 -18.21 25.69 -8.25
N ASP A 133 -19.45 25.45 -7.84
CA ASP A 133 -19.77 24.37 -6.90
C ASP A 133 -19.51 22.99 -7.51
N ILE A 134 -19.91 22.78 -8.77
CA ILE A 134 -19.65 21.52 -9.49
C ILE A 134 -18.14 21.27 -9.61
N ALA A 135 -17.35 22.31 -9.90
CA ALA A 135 -15.90 22.20 -10.01
C ALA A 135 -15.26 21.81 -8.67
N LEU A 136 -15.64 22.49 -7.58
CA LEU A 136 -15.14 22.18 -6.23
C LEU A 136 -15.57 20.80 -5.75
N GLN A 137 -16.79 20.40 -6.04
CA GLN A 137 -17.27 19.06 -5.74
C GLN A 137 -16.51 17.98 -6.53
N THR A 138 -16.17 18.25 -7.79
CA THR A 138 -15.39 17.33 -8.61
C THR A 138 -13.97 17.18 -8.08
N ASP A 139 -13.28 18.28 -7.78
CA ASP A 139 -11.96 18.28 -7.13
C ASP A 139 -11.99 17.51 -5.79
N ALA A 140 -13.01 17.75 -4.96
CA ALA A 140 -13.19 17.02 -3.70
C ALA A 140 -13.35 15.51 -3.92
N ARG A 141 -14.13 15.07 -4.92
CA ARG A 141 -14.25 13.63 -5.25
C ARG A 141 -12.92 13.03 -5.70
N GLU A 142 -12.17 13.72 -6.54
CA GLU A 142 -10.86 13.28 -6.99
C GLU A 142 -9.89 13.12 -5.81
N ARG A 143 -9.93 14.08 -4.88
CA ARG A 143 -9.14 14.03 -3.64
C ARG A 143 -9.55 12.86 -2.75
N VAL A 144 -10.85 12.58 -2.59
CA VAL A 144 -11.33 11.40 -1.83
C VAL A 144 -10.84 10.10 -2.47
N ALA A 145 -10.93 9.97 -3.80
CA ALA A 145 -10.43 8.78 -4.49
C ALA A 145 -8.92 8.58 -4.27
N TYR A 146 -8.14 9.66 -4.30
CA TYR A 146 -6.70 9.63 -4.01
C TYR A 146 -6.40 9.28 -2.54
N LEU A 147 -7.14 9.85 -1.59
CA LEU A 147 -6.97 9.52 -0.17
C LEU A 147 -7.35 8.07 0.13
N LEU A 148 -8.40 7.55 -0.52
CA LEU A 148 -8.79 6.14 -0.42
C LEU A 148 -7.68 5.22 -0.94
N SER A 149 -7.05 5.54 -2.08
CA SER A 149 -5.99 4.69 -2.64
C SER A 149 -4.79 4.60 -1.69
N ARG A 150 -4.40 5.72 -1.10
CA ARG A 150 -3.34 5.78 -0.09
C ARG A 150 -3.68 4.98 1.16
N ARG A 151 -4.89 5.18 1.70
CA ARG A 151 -5.33 4.49 2.92
C ARG A 151 -5.42 2.98 2.70
N LEU A 152 -5.91 2.54 1.53
CA LEU A 152 -5.93 1.13 1.14
C LEU A 152 -4.52 0.56 1.04
N GLN A 153 -3.59 1.26 0.38
CA GLN A 153 -2.21 0.81 0.27
C GLN A 153 -1.55 0.65 1.65
N GLU A 154 -1.73 1.64 2.52
CA GLU A 154 -1.24 1.60 3.90
C GLU A 154 -1.83 0.41 4.65
N GLN A 155 -3.15 0.22 4.59
CA GLN A 155 -3.83 -0.89 5.27
C GLN A 155 -3.38 -2.24 4.74
N LEU A 156 -3.31 -2.43 3.42
CA LEU A 156 -2.86 -3.66 2.79
C LEU A 156 -1.41 -4.01 3.15
N SER A 157 -0.53 -3.01 3.21
CA SER A 157 0.88 -3.20 3.60
C SER A 157 1.00 -3.62 5.07
N LEU A 158 0.22 -2.99 5.95
CA LEU A 158 0.17 -3.33 7.38
C LEU A 158 -0.37 -4.75 7.58
N ASP A 159 -1.51 -5.07 6.96
CA ASP A 159 -2.16 -6.36 7.07
C ASP A 159 -1.23 -7.49 6.55
N ALA A 160 -0.60 -7.30 5.39
CA ALA A 160 0.33 -8.28 4.80
C ALA A 160 1.60 -8.49 5.66
N THR A 161 2.08 -7.46 6.34
CA THR A 161 3.21 -7.59 7.27
C THR A 161 2.81 -8.34 8.53
N SER A 162 1.61 -8.08 9.07
CA SER A 162 1.10 -8.74 10.28
C SER A 162 0.85 -10.24 10.08
N SER A 163 0.26 -10.64 8.95
CA SER A 163 0.02 -12.06 8.65
C SER A 163 1.32 -12.88 8.59
N ARG A 164 2.44 -12.24 8.22
CA ARG A 164 3.75 -12.87 8.23
C ARG A 164 4.29 -13.13 9.65
N GLN A 165 3.94 -12.30 10.62
CA GLN A 165 4.34 -12.52 12.02
C GLN A 165 3.64 -13.73 12.61
N ASP A 166 2.36 -13.91 12.30
CA ASP A 166 1.58 -15.06 12.76
C ASP A 166 2.12 -16.38 12.18
N ILE A 167 2.50 -16.38 10.90
CA ILE A 167 3.12 -17.55 10.25
C ILE A 167 4.46 -17.88 10.91
N GLN A 168 5.32 -16.88 11.16
CA GLN A 168 6.61 -17.10 11.80
C GLN A 168 6.49 -17.57 13.27
N MET A 169 5.49 -17.09 14.02
CA MET A 169 5.23 -17.61 15.37
C MET A 169 4.79 -19.08 15.32
N LYS A 170 3.96 -19.45 14.33
CA LYS A 170 3.48 -20.82 14.17
C LYS A 170 4.58 -21.79 13.69
N GLU A 171 5.47 -21.34 12.81
CA GLU A 171 6.66 -22.10 12.40
C GLU A 171 7.65 -22.27 13.57
N ALA A 172 7.85 -21.23 14.38
CA ALA A 172 8.70 -21.32 15.57
C ALA A 172 8.15 -22.32 16.60
N GLU A 173 6.83 -22.39 16.79
CA GLU A 173 6.17 -23.34 17.69
C GLU A 173 6.22 -24.78 17.16
N SER A 174 6.05 -24.97 15.84
CA SER A 174 6.24 -26.28 15.18
C SER A 174 7.65 -26.83 15.37
N THR A 175 8.65 -25.97 15.25
CA THR A 175 10.07 -26.36 15.37
C THR A 175 10.42 -26.78 16.80
N LEU A 176 9.82 -26.15 17.82
CA LEU A 176 10.00 -26.54 19.22
C LEU A 176 9.33 -27.88 19.55
N THR A 177 8.23 -28.20 18.87
CA THR A 177 7.51 -29.47 19.07
C THR A 177 8.27 -30.66 18.47
N GLU A 178 8.90 -30.47 17.30
CA GLU A 178 9.73 -31.50 16.67
C GLU A 178 11.01 -31.80 17.47
N THR A 179 11.63 -30.79 18.10
CA THR A 179 12.79 -31.00 18.98
C THR A 179 12.46 -31.70 20.31
N ALA A 180 11.22 -31.59 20.79
CA ALA A 180 10.79 -32.27 22.01
C ALA A 180 10.54 -33.77 21.78
N GLU A 181 10.12 -34.17 20.58
CA GLU A 181 9.89 -35.56 20.21
C GLU A 181 11.20 -36.33 19.95
N GLU A 182 12.25 -35.63 19.48
CA GLU A 182 13.59 -36.20 19.30
C GLU A 182 14.34 -36.42 20.64
N ASP A 183 14.12 -35.56 21.64
CA ASP A 183 14.74 -35.67 22.97
C ASP A 183 14.11 -36.81 23.81
N ASP A 184 12.79 -37.01 23.70
CA ASP A 184 12.10 -38.16 24.32
C ASP A 184 12.48 -39.49 23.65
N ALA A 185 12.69 -39.50 22.32
CA ALA A 185 13.19 -40.66 21.60
C ALA A 185 14.63 -41.03 22.02
N ALA A 186 15.54 -40.05 22.15
CA ALA A 186 16.90 -40.28 22.63
C ALA A 186 16.95 -40.86 24.05
N LYS A 187 16.11 -40.34 24.95
CA LYS A 187 16.00 -40.80 26.35
C LYS A 187 15.52 -42.24 26.48
N SER A 188 14.66 -42.68 25.56
CA SER A 188 14.16 -44.07 25.51
C SER A 188 15.21 -45.09 25.00
N LEU A 189 16.21 -44.64 24.24
CA LEU A 189 17.31 -45.48 23.77
C LEU A 189 18.42 -45.63 24.83
N GLU A 190 18.69 -44.57 25.60
CA GLU A 190 19.64 -44.58 26.72
C GLU A 190 19.15 -45.47 27.88
N ASP A 191 17.86 -45.45 28.21
CA ASP A 191 17.25 -46.33 29.24
C ASP A 191 17.29 -47.82 28.84
N ASN A 192 17.28 -48.10 27.53
CA ASN A 192 17.36 -49.47 27.01
C ASN A 192 18.82 -49.97 26.95
N GLN A 193 19.79 -49.08 26.73
CA GLN A 193 21.22 -49.40 26.81
C GLN A 193 21.68 -49.67 28.25
N ASP A 194 21.23 -48.89 29.24
CA ASP A 194 21.53 -49.14 30.67
C ASP A 194 21.00 -50.51 31.15
N LYS A 195 19.90 -50.98 30.55
CA LYS A 195 19.30 -52.28 30.85
C LYS A 195 20.06 -53.47 30.26
N LEU A 196 20.83 -53.26 29.20
CA LEU A 196 21.64 -54.31 28.54
C LEU A 196 23.02 -54.47 29.19
N ASP A 197 23.55 -53.43 29.84
CA ASP A 197 24.84 -53.45 30.54
C ASP A 197 24.74 -54.03 31.98
N ARG A 198 23.52 -54.37 32.41
CA ARG A 198 23.22 -54.94 33.75
C ARG A 198 22.89 -56.44 33.73
N ILE A 199 23.39 -57.18 32.73
CA ILE A 199 23.30 -58.65 32.69
C ILE A 199 24.68 -59.23 33.04
N PRO A 200 24.82 -59.99 34.14
CA PRO A 200 26.09 -60.57 34.58
C PRO A 200 26.60 -61.70 33.68
#